data_AF-A0A2I0AR48-F1
#
_entry.id   AF-A0A2I0AR48-F1
#
_cell.length_a   1.000
_cell.length_b   1.000
_cell.length_c   1.000
_cell.angle_alpha   90.00
_cell.angle_beta   90.00
_cell.angle_gamma   90.00
#
_symmetry.space_group_name_H-M   'P 1'
#
loop_
_entity.id
_entity.type
_entity.pdbx_description
1 polymer ?
#
loop_
_entity_poly.entity_id
_entity_poly.type
_entity_poly.pdbx_seq_one_letter_code
_entity_poly.pdbx_strand_id
1 'polypeptide(L)'
;MSSNSNSDEQKEWGERMSIPVHSLYRSLPKKGKPQGRESTVLAAFLLSSPSDALEVVALGTGTKCIGKSLLSPNGDVVNDSHAEIVARRALLRFFYSEIARLGSIYCDGRGGEKKMSNASQMFFRLATQDSDKLKYEFSPGWRLHLYITQLPCGALDSSSSLLGLEGNSELKAQKKPGRGDPTLSISCFDKITRWNVVGIQGALLSNILQPVYISTLTIGKVEDAFEDVSLANHLERALLDRVNSLVVDCWSAYKVNKPHVFLASVPPKEFQQSERDKHNLTCGRRLMQVFMSLQLELPSGYTAEGISYRQLKDMAYKFQSVLKMVKSSTFYASWHPKASNLENFTLSI
;
A
#
# COMPACT_ATOMS: atom_id res chain seq x y z
N MET A 1 9.55 -17.08 -32.52
CA MET A 1 10.63 -17.18 -31.51
C MET A 1 10.58 -16.10 -30.42
N SER A 2 9.55 -15.24 -30.38
CA SER A 2 9.44 -14.11 -29.44
C SER A 2 8.44 -14.30 -28.28
N SER A 3 7.74 -15.43 -28.21
CA SER A 3 6.71 -15.68 -27.18
C SER A 3 7.25 -16.29 -25.88
N ASN A 4 8.36 -17.05 -25.93
CA ASN A 4 8.94 -17.71 -24.75
C ASN A 4 9.76 -16.77 -23.85
N SER A 5 10.34 -15.69 -24.39
CA SER A 5 11.20 -14.80 -23.61
C SER A 5 10.43 -14.03 -22.54
N ASN A 6 9.18 -13.65 -22.81
CA ASN A 6 8.35 -12.89 -21.88
C ASN A 6 7.80 -13.78 -20.74
N SER A 7 7.50 -15.05 -21.01
CA SER A 7 7.07 -15.99 -19.96
C SER A 7 8.22 -16.36 -19.01
N ASP A 8 9.45 -16.46 -19.53
CA ASP A 8 10.63 -16.77 -18.73
C ASP A 8 11.00 -15.58 -17.83
N GLU A 9 10.96 -14.35 -18.35
CA GLU A 9 11.16 -13.12 -17.56
C GLU A 9 10.11 -12.98 -16.45
N GLN A 10 8.85 -13.27 -16.76
CA GLN A 10 7.74 -13.27 -15.79
C GLN A 10 8.02 -14.23 -14.62
N LYS A 11 8.45 -15.45 -14.94
CA LYS A 11 8.76 -16.49 -13.96
C LYS A 11 9.98 -16.13 -13.12
N GLU A 12 11.06 -15.69 -13.76
CA GLU A 12 12.30 -15.30 -13.09
C GLU A 12 12.06 -14.18 -12.08
N TRP A 13 11.33 -13.13 -12.48
CA TRP A 13 10.99 -12.04 -11.58
C TRP A 13 10.09 -12.50 -10.42
N GLY A 14 9.10 -13.35 -10.71
CA GLY A 14 8.22 -13.93 -9.69
C GLY A 14 8.97 -14.74 -8.63
N GLU A 15 9.94 -15.56 -9.02
CA GLU A 15 10.80 -16.32 -8.11
C GLU A 15 11.72 -15.41 -7.30
N ARG A 16 12.37 -14.45 -7.97
CA ARG A 16 13.26 -13.47 -7.35
C ARG A 16 12.57 -12.65 -6.26
N MET A 17 11.26 -12.39 -6.40
CA MET A 17 10.44 -11.72 -5.39
C MET A 17 9.97 -12.67 -4.28
N SER A 18 9.47 -13.85 -4.63
CA SER A 18 8.82 -14.75 -3.67
C SER A 18 9.80 -15.45 -2.72
N ILE A 19 11.00 -15.80 -3.17
CA ILE A 19 12.03 -16.49 -2.36
C ILE A 19 12.41 -15.69 -1.10
N PRO A 20 12.87 -14.42 -1.19
CA PRO A 20 13.25 -13.65 0.00
C PRO A 20 12.06 -13.38 0.92
N VAL A 21 10.85 -13.20 0.37
CA VAL A 21 9.62 -13.01 1.16
C VAL A 21 9.30 -14.26 1.99
N HIS A 22 9.26 -15.43 1.36
CA HIS A 22 8.99 -16.68 2.06
C HIS A 22 10.09 -17.03 3.05
N SER A 23 11.35 -16.78 2.71
CA SER A 23 12.50 -16.98 3.60
C SER A 23 12.38 -16.12 4.87
N LEU A 24 12.15 -14.81 4.71
CA LEU A 24 11.96 -13.92 5.85
C LEU A 24 10.73 -14.30 6.66
N TYR A 25 9.60 -14.62 6.02
CA TYR A 25 8.43 -15.07 6.77
C TYR A 25 8.73 -16.32 7.60
N ARG A 26 9.41 -17.32 7.04
CA ARG A 26 9.77 -18.57 7.75
C ARG A 26 10.71 -18.33 8.92
N SER A 27 11.64 -17.37 8.83
CA SER A 27 12.56 -17.05 9.93
C SER A 27 11.87 -16.36 11.13
N LEU A 28 10.70 -15.74 10.95
CA LEU A 28 9.94 -15.14 12.05
C LEU A 28 9.51 -16.19 13.10
N PRO A 29 9.27 -15.77 14.37
CA PRO A 29 8.73 -16.67 15.40
C PRO A 29 7.41 -17.35 14.99
N LYS A 30 7.15 -18.54 15.53
CA LYS A 30 5.93 -19.30 15.23
C LYS A 30 4.63 -18.62 15.70
N LYS A 31 4.71 -17.70 16.66
CA LYS A 31 3.54 -17.01 17.22
C LYS A 31 2.89 -16.13 16.16
N GLY A 32 1.60 -16.36 15.90
CA GLY A 32 0.83 -15.61 14.89
C GLY A 32 0.96 -16.14 13.46
N LYS A 33 1.70 -17.24 13.25
CA LYS A 33 1.65 -18.00 12.00
C LYS A 33 0.52 -19.02 12.06
N PRO A 34 -0.08 -19.40 10.90
CA PRO A 34 -1.07 -20.46 10.84
C PRO A 34 -0.59 -21.77 11.50
N GLN A 35 -1.46 -22.42 12.25
CA GLN A 35 -1.21 -23.71 12.89
C GLN A 35 -2.21 -24.78 12.40
N GLY A 36 -1.75 -26.03 12.28
CA GLY A 36 -2.62 -27.15 11.91
C GLY A 36 -3.26 -26.96 10.53
N ARG A 37 -4.58 -26.70 10.48
CA ARG A 37 -5.37 -26.50 9.25
C ARG A 37 -5.62 -25.03 8.91
N GLU A 38 -5.09 -24.10 9.70
CA GLU A 38 -5.22 -22.67 9.43
C GLU A 38 -4.46 -22.29 8.15
N SER A 39 -4.97 -21.27 7.46
CA SER A 39 -4.33 -20.70 6.27
C SER A 39 -4.48 -19.18 6.28
N THR A 40 -3.61 -18.49 5.56
CA THR A 40 -3.65 -17.03 5.46
C THR A 40 -3.28 -16.55 4.06
N VAL A 41 -3.28 -15.25 3.85
CA VAL A 41 -2.59 -14.62 2.70
C VAL A 41 -1.37 -13.93 3.27
N LEU A 42 -0.26 -13.94 2.54
CA LEU A 42 0.93 -13.16 2.86
C LEU A 42 1.11 -12.09 1.78
N ALA A 43 1.47 -10.89 2.22
CA ALA A 43 1.89 -9.82 1.34
C ALA A 43 3.16 -9.16 1.89
N ALA A 44 3.96 -8.62 0.98
CA ALA A 44 5.23 -8.00 1.30
C ALA A 44 5.49 -6.76 0.45
N PHE A 45 6.18 -5.79 1.02
CA PHE A 45 6.82 -4.73 0.27
C PHE A 45 8.32 -4.96 0.23
N LEU A 46 8.89 -4.84 -0.96
CA LEU A 46 10.32 -4.95 -1.22
C LEU A 46 10.85 -3.66 -1.83
N LEU A 47 12.10 -3.35 -1.55
CA LEU A 47 12.86 -2.30 -2.23
C LEU A 47 13.89 -2.93 -3.15
N SER A 48 13.98 -2.46 -4.39
CA SER A 48 15.19 -2.69 -5.19
C SER A 48 16.06 -1.45 -5.18
N SER A 49 17.36 -1.66 -4.96
CA SER A 49 18.40 -0.64 -5.09
C SER A 49 18.68 -0.32 -6.57
N PRO A 50 19.42 0.76 -6.86
CA PRO A 50 19.88 1.05 -8.23
C PRO A 50 20.69 -0.08 -8.88
N SER A 51 21.29 -0.97 -8.08
CA SER A 51 22.00 -2.17 -8.55
C SER A 51 21.12 -3.42 -8.51
N ASP A 52 19.79 -3.27 -8.43
CA ASP A 52 18.81 -4.34 -8.44
C ASP A 52 18.85 -5.32 -7.25
N ALA A 53 19.64 -5.04 -6.21
CA ALA A 53 19.54 -5.81 -4.96
C ALA A 53 18.17 -5.60 -4.29
N LEU A 54 17.49 -6.69 -3.93
CA LEU A 54 16.15 -6.68 -3.32
C LEU A 54 16.21 -6.87 -1.81
N GLU A 55 15.42 -6.09 -1.09
CA GLU A 55 15.26 -6.18 0.37
C GLU A 55 13.78 -6.15 0.77
N VAL A 56 13.36 -7.06 1.64
CA VAL A 56 11.99 -7.07 2.17
C VAL A 56 11.89 -6.10 3.35
N VAL A 57 11.10 -5.05 3.21
CA VAL A 57 11.01 -3.96 4.22
C VAL A 57 9.71 -3.99 5.03
N ALA A 58 8.68 -4.69 4.55
CA ALA A 58 7.45 -4.87 5.29
C ALA A 58 6.75 -6.17 4.90
N LEU A 59 6.14 -6.84 5.89
CA LEU A 59 5.31 -8.03 5.72
C LEU A 59 3.95 -7.82 6.38
N GLY A 60 2.94 -8.52 5.88
CA GLY A 60 1.63 -8.59 6.49
C GLY A 60 0.93 -9.88 6.12
N THR A 61 0.22 -10.46 7.09
CA THR A 61 -0.71 -11.57 6.85
C THR A 61 -2.12 -11.19 7.25
N GLY A 62 -3.10 -11.85 6.64
CA GLY A 62 -4.49 -11.75 7.05
C GLY A 62 -5.46 -11.59 5.89
N THR A 63 -6.74 -11.75 6.20
CA THR A 63 -7.75 -12.11 5.21
C THR A 63 -9.15 -11.60 5.53
N LYS A 64 -9.33 -10.81 6.61
CA LYS A 64 -10.66 -10.30 7.01
C LYS A 64 -10.66 -8.80 7.24
N CYS A 65 -11.89 -8.29 7.30
CA CYS A 65 -12.24 -6.93 7.65
C CYS A 65 -13.27 -6.96 8.77
N ILE A 66 -13.34 -5.88 9.55
CA ILE A 66 -14.40 -5.74 10.55
C ILE A 66 -15.67 -5.15 9.91
N GLY A 67 -16.81 -5.48 10.50
CA GLY A 67 -18.11 -4.88 10.19
C GLY A 67 -18.22 -3.43 10.67
N LYS A 68 -19.22 -2.69 10.16
CA LYS A 68 -19.52 -1.30 10.54
C LYS A 68 -19.73 -1.16 12.06
N SER A 69 -20.37 -2.13 12.70
CA SER A 69 -20.66 -2.17 14.13
C SER A 69 -19.42 -2.14 15.03
N LEU A 70 -18.28 -2.61 14.52
CA LEU A 70 -17.01 -2.71 15.25
C LEU A 70 -16.06 -1.53 14.96
N LEU A 71 -16.49 -0.55 14.16
CA LEU A 71 -15.69 0.65 13.89
C LEU A 71 -15.56 1.50 15.16
N SER A 72 -14.32 1.85 15.51
CA SER A 72 -14.04 2.69 16.66
C SER A 72 -13.76 4.14 16.25
N PRO A 73 -14.36 5.15 16.92
CA PRO A 73 -14.03 6.55 16.71
C PRO A 73 -12.68 6.95 17.31
N ASN A 74 -12.08 6.09 18.16
CA ASN A 74 -10.83 6.38 18.86
C ASN A 74 -9.57 6.04 18.04
N GLY A 75 -9.76 5.54 16.81
CA GLY A 75 -8.66 5.13 15.93
C GLY A 75 -7.89 3.89 16.41
N ASP A 76 -8.35 3.19 17.44
CA ASP A 76 -7.67 2.08 18.11
C ASP A 76 -7.96 0.69 17.50
N VAL A 77 -8.78 0.62 16.44
CA VAL A 77 -9.12 -0.62 15.73
C VAL A 77 -8.60 -0.62 14.28
N VAL A 78 -8.16 -1.78 13.79
CA VAL A 78 -7.85 -2.00 12.37
C VAL A 78 -9.10 -2.44 11.62
N ASN A 79 -9.51 -1.63 10.64
CA ASN A 79 -10.74 -1.88 9.90
C ASN A 79 -10.61 -2.95 8.82
N ASP A 80 -9.40 -3.12 8.28
CA ASP A 80 -9.11 -4.05 7.19
C ASP A 80 -7.75 -4.68 7.45
N SER A 81 -7.77 -5.98 7.66
CA SER A 81 -6.64 -6.81 8.03
C SER A 81 -6.31 -7.81 6.91
N HIS A 82 -6.64 -7.49 5.66
CA HIS A 82 -6.05 -8.22 4.52
C HIS A 82 -4.54 -7.97 4.46
N ALA A 83 -3.80 -9.00 4.05
CA ALA A 83 -2.35 -9.06 4.07
C ALA A 83 -1.67 -7.82 3.47
N GLU A 84 -2.08 -7.41 2.27
CA GLU A 84 -1.59 -6.26 1.52
C GLU A 84 -1.89 -4.93 2.22
N ILE A 85 -3.00 -4.85 2.96
CA ILE A 85 -3.36 -3.67 3.75
C ILE A 85 -2.48 -3.60 5.00
N VAL A 86 -2.29 -4.73 5.68
CA VAL A 86 -1.41 -4.85 6.84
C VAL A 86 0.03 -4.53 6.46
N ALA A 87 0.53 -5.14 5.39
CA ALA A 87 1.88 -4.92 4.87
C ALA A 87 2.10 -3.45 4.55
N ARG A 88 1.11 -2.76 3.97
CA ARG A 88 1.20 -1.32 3.73
C ARG A 88 1.29 -0.54 5.03
N ARG A 89 0.51 -0.90 6.06
CA ARG A 89 0.57 -0.23 7.38
C ARG A 89 1.94 -0.42 8.03
N ALA A 90 2.55 -1.60 7.89
CA ALA A 90 3.92 -1.85 8.30
C ALA A 90 4.93 -1.00 7.49
N LEU A 91 4.74 -0.89 6.16
CA LEU A 91 5.56 -0.03 5.30
C LEU A 91 5.51 1.44 5.73
N LEU A 92 4.35 1.97 6.11
CA LEU A 92 4.27 3.36 6.59
C LEU A 92 5.10 3.57 7.87
N ARG A 93 5.15 2.59 8.78
CA ARG A 93 6.01 2.64 9.97
C ARG A 93 7.48 2.60 9.60
N PHE A 94 7.84 1.79 8.62
CA PHE A 94 9.19 1.77 8.05
C PHE A 94 9.56 3.14 7.48
N PHE A 95 8.69 3.75 6.64
CA PHE A 95 8.92 5.09 6.11
C PHE A 95 9.08 6.15 7.20
N TYR A 96 8.25 6.13 8.23
CA TYR A 96 8.41 7.04 9.36
C TYR A 96 9.75 6.87 10.07
N SER A 97 10.19 5.64 10.27
CA SER A 97 11.46 5.34 10.94
C SER A 97 12.66 5.82 10.10
N GLU A 98 12.61 5.60 8.79
CA GLU A 98 13.65 6.07 7.88
C GLU A 98 13.69 7.60 7.82
N ILE A 99 12.55 8.26 7.70
CA ILE A 99 12.50 9.73 7.70
C ILE A 99 13.01 10.31 9.03
N ALA A 100 12.66 9.71 10.17
CA ALA A 100 13.19 10.12 11.47
C ALA A 100 14.71 10.01 11.54
N ARG A 101 15.26 8.89 11.06
CA ARG A 101 16.70 8.64 10.97
C ARG A 101 17.39 9.67 10.09
N LEU A 102 16.77 10.06 8.97
CA LEU A 102 17.27 11.11 8.09
C LEU A 102 17.22 12.49 8.74
N GLY A 103 16.12 12.84 9.39
CA GLY A 103 15.99 14.12 10.10
C GLY A 103 17.12 14.30 11.13
N SER A 104 17.43 13.26 11.90
CA SER A 104 18.57 13.26 12.83
C SER A 104 19.90 13.54 12.13
N ILE A 105 20.13 13.01 10.92
CA ILE A 105 21.37 13.24 10.18
C ILE A 105 21.48 14.69 9.70
N TYR A 106 20.37 15.30 9.25
CA TYR A 106 20.37 16.66 8.73
C TYR A 106 20.38 17.75 9.82
N CYS A 107 19.78 17.49 10.98
CA CYS A 107 19.68 18.48 12.06
C CYS A 107 20.93 18.58 12.96
N ASP A 108 21.84 17.61 12.93
CA ASP A 108 22.92 17.52 13.95
C ASP A 108 24.15 18.41 13.68
N GLY A 109 24.18 19.24 12.62
CA GLY A 109 25.04 20.44 12.45
C GLY A 109 26.56 20.35 12.65
N ARG A 110 27.14 19.20 13.04
CA ARG A 110 28.53 19.01 13.48
C ARG A 110 29.18 17.84 12.75
N GLY A 111 29.19 17.88 11.43
CA GLY A 111 29.80 16.82 10.64
C GLY A 111 29.96 17.15 9.17
N GLY A 112 30.70 18.22 8.87
CA GLY A 112 31.29 18.39 7.54
C GLY A 112 32.01 17.11 7.10
N GLU A 113 31.79 16.76 5.84
CA GLU A 113 32.61 15.86 5.01
C GLU A 113 32.75 14.37 5.40
N LYS A 114 32.41 13.90 6.61
CA LYS A 114 32.73 12.52 7.05
C LYS A 114 31.60 11.46 7.10
N LYS A 115 30.37 11.73 6.64
CA LYS A 115 29.26 10.74 6.63
C LYS A 115 28.59 10.51 5.26
N MET A 116 29.17 11.03 4.17
CA MET A 116 28.63 10.91 2.82
C MET A 116 29.04 9.62 2.08
N SER A 117 29.65 8.63 2.74
CA SER A 117 30.04 7.38 2.07
C SER A 117 28.87 6.42 1.83
N ASN A 118 27.73 6.59 2.54
CA ASN A 118 26.54 5.75 2.42
C ASN A 118 25.32 6.47 1.82
N ALA A 119 25.51 7.64 1.20
CA ALA A 119 24.41 8.39 0.58
C ALA A 119 23.68 7.59 -0.51
N SER A 120 24.41 6.73 -1.22
CA SER A 120 23.90 5.80 -2.23
C SER A 120 22.99 4.70 -1.67
N GLN A 121 23.00 4.45 -0.35
CA GLN A 121 22.14 3.47 0.32
C GLN A 121 20.88 4.08 0.96
N MET A 122 20.68 5.39 0.86
CA MET A 122 19.53 6.06 1.46
C MET A 122 18.32 6.00 0.53
N PHE A 123 17.23 5.37 0.98
CA PHE A 123 15.98 5.21 0.22
C PHE A 123 15.23 6.52 0.01
N PHE A 124 15.41 7.47 0.92
CA PHE A 124 14.85 8.81 0.82
C PHE A 124 15.97 9.85 0.86
N ARG A 125 15.74 10.96 0.19
CA ARG A 125 16.58 12.16 0.21
C ARG A 125 15.72 13.40 0.40
N LEU A 126 16.34 14.53 0.72
CA LEU A 126 15.64 15.81 0.68
C LEU A 126 15.29 16.17 -0.77
N ALA A 127 14.05 16.55 -1.01
CA ALA A 127 13.61 17.05 -2.30
C ALA A 127 14.30 18.39 -2.57
N THR A 128 14.88 18.54 -3.77
CA THR A 128 15.41 19.82 -4.26
C THR A 128 14.22 20.78 -4.43
N GLN A 129 14.22 21.87 -3.68
CA GLN A 129 13.08 22.69 -3.23
C GLN A 129 12.03 23.14 -4.28
N ASP A 130 10.81 23.43 -3.77
CA ASP A 130 9.96 24.56 -4.22
C ASP A 130 8.93 25.03 -3.16
N SER A 131 9.16 24.79 -1.85
CA SER A 131 8.21 25.24 -0.79
C SER A 131 8.90 25.43 0.55
N ASP A 132 8.39 26.35 1.38
CA ASP A 132 8.80 26.66 2.77
C ASP A 132 8.80 25.47 3.75
N LYS A 133 8.46 24.25 3.30
CA LYS A 133 8.41 23.04 4.11
C LYS A 133 9.38 21.99 3.60
N LEU A 134 10.20 21.47 4.51
CA LEU A 134 11.09 20.34 4.28
C LEU A 134 10.27 19.12 3.80
N LYS A 135 10.58 18.63 2.59
CA LYS A 135 10.02 17.38 2.08
C LYS A 135 11.12 16.40 1.68
N TYR A 136 10.86 15.14 1.96
CA TYR A 136 11.62 14.00 1.49
C TYR A 136 11.03 13.49 0.19
N GLU A 137 11.85 12.86 -0.63
CA GLU A 137 11.44 12.14 -1.82
C GLU A 137 12.20 10.82 -1.91
N PHE A 138 11.63 9.89 -2.68
CA PHE A 138 12.26 8.60 -2.92
C PHE A 138 13.51 8.79 -3.79
N SER A 139 14.62 8.19 -3.37
CA SER A 139 15.91 8.38 -4.04
C SER A 139 15.91 7.80 -5.46
N PRO A 140 16.58 8.43 -6.43
CA PRO A 140 16.66 7.92 -7.79
C PRO A 140 17.23 6.49 -7.86
N GLY A 141 16.72 5.70 -8.79
CA GLY A 141 17.13 4.31 -9.00
C GLY A 141 16.57 3.31 -7.99
N TRP A 142 16.05 3.76 -6.85
CA TRP A 142 15.30 2.89 -5.95
C TRP A 142 13.90 2.64 -6.49
N ARG A 143 13.37 1.43 -6.27
CA ARG A 143 11.99 1.06 -6.66
C ARG A 143 11.29 0.32 -5.53
N LEU A 144 9.98 0.52 -5.42
CA LEU A 144 9.12 -0.15 -4.43
C LEU A 144 8.29 -1.22 -5.13
N HIS A 145 8.27 -2.42 -4.59
CA HIS A 145 7.59 -3.57 -5.18
C HIS A 145 6.59 -4.16 -4.18
N LEU A 146 5.45 -4.63 -4.66
CA LEU A 146 4.44 -5.32 -3.86
C LEU A 146 4.35 -6.78 -4.30
N TYR A 147 4.52 -7.71 -3.36
CA TYR A 147 4.26 -9.14 -3.54
C TYR A 147 3.02 -9.55 -2.75
N ILE A 148 2.13 -10.36 -3.33
CA ILE A 148 0.96 -10.93 -2.66
C ILE A 148 0.86 -12.42 -3.04
N THR A 149 0.66 -13.31 -2.08
CA THR A 149 0.59 -14.76 -2.38
C THR A 149 -0.67 -15.16 -3.15
N GLN A 150 -1.73 -14.36 -3.12
CA GLN A 150 -2.98 -14.64 -3.84
C GLN A 150 -3.49 -13.38 -4.55
N LEU A 151 -4.39 -13.59 -5.52
CA LEU A 151 -5.12 -12.50 -6.17
C LEU A 151 -5.83 -11.64 -5.11
N PRO A 152 -5.57 -10.32 -5.06
CA PRO A 152 -6.25 -9.43 -4.13
C PRO A 152 -7.74 -9.39 -4.46
N CYS A 153 -8.59 -9.27 -3.44
CA CYS A 153 -10.02 -9.22 -3.68
C CYS A 153 -10.41 -8.01 -4.56
N GLY A 154 -11.36 -8.22 -5.47
CA GLY A 154 -11.78 -7.25 -6.48
C GLY A 154 -10.89 -7.17 -7.72
N ALA A 155 -9.87 -8.03 -7.85
CA ALA A 155 -9.01 -8.09 -9.03
C ALA A 155 -9.71 -8.67 -10.27
N LEU A 156 -10.55 -9.69 -10.07
CA LEU A 156 -11.38 -10.29 -11.11
C LEU A 156 -12.85 -9.99 -10.76
N ASP A 157 -13.60 -9.47 -11.73
CA ASP A 157 -15.03 -9.21 -11.54
C ASP A 157 -15.76 -10.54 -11.37
N SER A 158 -16.53 -10.65 -10.29
CA SER A 158 -17.27 -11.87 -9.95
C SER A 158 -18.39 -12.23 -10.95
N SER A 159 -18.59 -11.44 -12.01
CA SER A 159 -19.74 -11.54 -12.92
C SER A 159 -19.45 -11.58 -14.42
N SER A 160 -18.21 -11.40 -14.90
CA SER A 160 -17.98 -11.25 -16.36
C SER A 160 -16.74 -11.95 -16.91
N SER A 161 -15.63 -12.03 -16.17
CA SER A 161 -14.36 -12.54 -16.73
C SER A 161 -14.23 -14.06 -16.73
N LEU A 162 -15.01 -14.78 -15.91
CA LEU A 162 -14.96 -16.25 -15.83
C LEU A 162 -15.86 -16.97 -16.86
N LEU A 163 -16.81 -16.27 -17.48
CA LEU A 163 -17.83 -16.87 -18.35
C LEU A 163 -17.84 -16.33 -19.79
N GLY A 164 -16.91 -15.43 -20.16
CA GLY A 164 -16.88 -14.86 -21.51
C GLY A 164 -18.14 -14.08 -21.89
N LEU A 165 -18.90 -13.62 -20.90
CA LEU A 165 -20.11 -12.83 -21.13
C LEU A 165 -19.71 -11.36 -21.14
N GLU A 166 -19.67 -10.77 -22.34
CA GLU A 166 -19.63 -9.32 -22.56
C GLU A 166 -20.94 -8.69 -22.05
N GLY A 167 -21.06 -8.58 -20.73
CA GLY A 167 -22.05 -7.75 -20.09
C GLY A 167 -21.58 -6.31 -20.12
N ASN A 168 -22.33 -5.42 -20.76
CA ASN A 168 -22.09 -3.98 -20.82
C ASN A 168 -22.38 -3.28 -19.46
N SER A 169 -21.95 -3.90 -18.35
CA SER A 169 -22.10 -3.37 -17.01
C SER A 169 -20.92 -2.48 -16.67
N GLU A 170 -21.20 -1.21 -16.38
CA GLU A 170 -20.22 -0.23 -15.94
C GLU A 170 -19.43 -0.75 -14.72
N LEU A 171 -18.11 -0.91 -14.87
CA LEU A 171 -17.16 -1.29 -13.82
C LEU A 171 -17.27 -0.33 -12.63
N LYS A 172 -17.47 -0.87 -11.41
CA LYS A 172 -17.63 -0.08 -10.18
C LYS A 172 -16.80 -0.65 -9.04
N ALA A 173 -16.28 0.24 -8.19
CA ALA A 173 -15.56 -0.15 -6.99
C ALA A 173 -16.41 -1.05 -6.09
N GLN A 174 -15.83 -2.18 -5.65
CA GLN A 174 -16.55 -3.22 -4.92
C GLN A 174 -16.29 -3.11 -3.40
N LYS A 175 -17.32 -3.33 -2.58
CA LYS A 175 -17.14 -3.52 -1.14
C LYS A 175 -16.73 -4.96 -0.87
N LYS A 176 -15.89 -5.16 0.13
CA LYS A 176 -15.52 -6.52 0.56
C LYS A 176 -16.72 -7.24 1.16
N PRO A 177 -16.84 -8.57 0.99
CA PRO A 177 -17.80 -9.36 1.76
C PRO A 177 -17.40 -9.29 3.24
N GLY A 178 -18.32 -8.83 4.09
CA GLY A 178 -18.15 -8.85 5.55
C GLY A 178 -18.58 -10.20 6.13
N ARG A 179 -18.02 -10.61 7.27
CA ARG A 179 -18.62 -11.66 8.10
C ARG A 179 -19.44 -10.98 9.19
N GLY A 180 -20.77 -11.15 9.15
CA GLY A 180 -21.70 -10.40 10.00
C GLY A 180 -22.22 -9.16 9.27
N ASP A 181 -22.19 -8.01 9.93
CA ASP A 181 -22.69 -6.78 9.31
C ASP A 181 -21.74 -6.27 8.19
N PRO A 182 -22.28 -5.60 7.14
CA PRO A 182 -21.49 -5.18 5.99
C PRO A 182 -20.30 -4.29 6.37
N THR A 183 -19.12 -4.59 5.82
CA THR A 183 -17.96 -3.73 5.98
C THR A 183 -18.04 -2.48 5.09
N LEU A 184 -17.45 -1.37 5.55
CA LEU A 184 -17.29 -0.15 4.75
C LEU A 184 -15.96 -0.12 3.98
N SER A 185 -15.22 -1.23 3.97
CA SER A 185 -13.95 -1.35 3.25
C SER A 185 -14.19 -1.76 1.80
N ILE A 186 -13.69 -0.96 0.85
CA ILE A 186 -13.58 -1.36 -0.56
C ILE A 186 -12.56 -2.50 -0.75
N SER A 187 -12.61 -3.14 -1.91
CA SER A 187 -11.74 -4.23 -2.32
C SER A 187 -10.25 -3.85 -2.24
N CYS A 188 -9.37 -4.85 -2.12
CA CYS A 188 -7.94 -4.60 -2.04
C CYS A 188 -7.37 -4.12 -3.37
N PHE A 189 -7.84 -4.68 -4.48
CA PHE A 189 -7.40 -4.27 -5.80
C PHE A 189 -7.75 -2.79 -6.06
N ASP A 190 -8.96 -2.35 -5.70
CA ASP A 190 -9.34 -0.93 -5.82
C ASP A 190 -8.51 -0.04 -4.88
N LYS A 191 -8.08 -0.54 -3.72
CA LYS A 191 -7.12 0.21 -2.86
C LYS A 191 -5.75 0.33 -3.50
N ILE A 192 -5.25 -0.74 -4.13
CA ILE A 192 -3.97 -0.75 -4.85
C ILE A 192 -4.05 0.21 -6.04
N THR A 193 -5.12 0.15 -6.84
CA THR A 193 -5.41 1.12 -7.91
C THR A 193 -5.37 2.55 -7.38
N ARG A 194 -6.03 2.83 -6.25
CA ARG A 194 -6.00 4.16 -5.64
C ARG A 194 -4.58 4.57 -5.23
N TRP A 195 -3.78 3.67 -4.65
CA TRP A 195 -2.38 3.97 -4.28
C TRP A 195 -1.51 4.30 -5.50
N ASN A 196 -1.85 3.78 -6.68
CA ASN A 196 -1.23 4.15 -7.95
C ASN A 196 -1.63 5.54 -8.45
N VAL A 197 -2.51 6.28 -7.76
CA VAL A 197 -2.84 7.67 -8.09
C VAL A 197 -2.43 8.62 -6.97
N VAL A 198 -2.82 8.33 -5.72
CA VAL A 198 -2.53 9.21 -4.57
C VAL A 198 -1.20 8.89 -3.86
N GLY A 199 -0.45 7.92 -4.35
CA GLY A 199 0.74 7.39 -3.70
C GLY A 199 0.43 6.52 -2.48
N ILE A 200 1.36 5.63 -2.14
CA ILE A 200 1.18 4.64 -1.08
C ILE A 200 1.28 5.24 0.32
N GLN A 201 1.98 6.36 0.49
CA GLN A 201 2.29 7.00 1.78
C GLN A 201 1.05 7.49 2.54
N GLY A 202 -0.01 7.87 1.81
CA GLY A 202 -1.23 8.41 2.39
C GLY A 202 -1.10 9.84 2.92
N ALA A 203 -2.22 10.39 3.40
CA ALA A 203 -2.35 11.82 3.74
C ALA A 203 -1.29 12.33 4.74
N LEU A 204 -1.12 11.67 5.90
CA LEU A 204 -0.22 12.18 6.95
C LEU A 204 1.22 12.29 6.43
N LEU A 205 1.78 11.20 5.90
CA LEU A 205 3.13 11.22 5.34
C LEU A 205 3.26 12.18 4.16
N SER A 206 2.23 12.40 3.35
CA SER A 206 2.31 13.31 2.19
C SER A 206 2.58 14.78 2.55
N ASN A 207 2.39 15.16 3.82
CA ASN A 207 2.84 16.46 4.33
C ASN A 207 4.36 16.62 4.25
N ILE A 208 5.12 15.53 4.40
CA ILE A 208 6.59 15.53 4.48
C ILE A 208 7.28 14.64 3.45
N LEU A 209 6.54 13.80 2.73
CA LEU A 209 7.07 12.84 1.77
C LEU A 209 6.36 13.02 0.43
N GLN A 210 7.12 13.17 -0.65
CA GLN A 210 6.59 13.15 -2.02
C GLN A 210 5.90 11.81 -2.32
N PRO A 211 4.95 11.77 -3.27
CA PRO A 211 4.22 10.54 -3.56
C PRO A 211 5.15 9.37 -3.94
N VAL A 212 5.01 8.25 -3.23
CA VAL A 212 5.75 7.01 -3.51
C VAL A 212 4.81 6.02 -4.18
N TYR A 213 5.25 5.44 -5.30
CA TYR A 213 4.42 4.55 -6.12
C TYR A 213 4.99 3.13 -6.17
N ILE A 214 4.12 2.17 -6.44
CA ILE A 214 4.48 0.77 -6.64
C ILE A 214 5.03 0.63 -8.07
N SER A 215 6.25 0.16 -8.22
CA SER A 215 6.86 -0.11 -9.52
C SER A 215 6.38 -1.44 -10.10
N THR A 216 6.26 -2.48 -9.26
CA THR A 216 5.75 -3.79 -9.69
C THR A 216 4.77 -4.38 -8.68
N LEU A 217 3.74 -5.06 -9.20
CA LEU A 217 2.78 -5.88 -8.45
C LEU A 217 2.97 -7.34 -8.84
N THR A 218 3.53 -8.14 -7.94
CA THR A 218 3.77 -9.57 -8.17
C THR A 218 2.74 -10.40 -7.39
N ILE A 219 2.05 -11.33 -8.05
CA ILE A 219 0.95 -12.11 -7.47
C ILE A 219 1.26 -13.60 -7.59
N GLY A 220 1.12 -14.36 -6.50
CA GLY A 220 1.23 -15.81 -6.51
C GLY A 220 0.11 -16.46 -7.33
N LYS A 221 0.48 -17.46 -8.13
CA LYS A 221 -0.45 -18.23 -8.97
C LYS A 221 -1.50 -18.97 -8.14
N VAL A 222 -2.67 -19.15 -8.75
CA VAL A 222 -3.69 -20.11 -8.32
C VAL A 222 -3.52 -21.37 -9.16
N GLU A 223 -3.60 -22.55 -8.56
CA GLU A 223 -3.60 -23.83 -9.30
C GLU A 223 -4.74 -23.81 -10.36
N ASP A 224 -4.49 -24.34 -11.55
CA ASP A 224 -5.43 -24.43 -12.69
C ASP A 224 -5.94 -23.12 -13.33
N ALA A 225 -5.30 -21.97 -13.08
CA ALA A 225 -5.65 -20.72 -13.76
C ALA A 225 -4.94 -20.55 -15.12
N PHE A 226 -5.60 -19.79 -16.03
CA PHE A 226 -5.22 -19.32 -17.38
C PHE A 226 -3.72 -19.23 -17.70
N GLU A 227 -3.37 -19.20 -19.00
CA GLU A 227 -2.01 -18.85 -19.46
C GLU A 227 -1.49 -17.58 -18.74
N ASP A 228 -0.35 -17.72 -18.07
CA ASP A 228 0.20 -16.74 -17.12
C ASP A 228 0.29 -15.32 -17.68
N VAL A 229 0.76 -15.20 -18.93
CA VAL A 229 0.95 -13.93 -19.62
C VAL A 229 -0.39 -13.22 -19.85
N SER A 230 -1.45 -13.98 -20.10
CA SER A 230 -2.80 -13.43 -20.28
C SER A 230 -3.29 -12.80 -18.98
N LEU A 231 -3.19 -13.50 -17.85
CA LEU A 231 -3.68 -12.99 -16.57
C LEU A 231 -2.92 -11.73 -16.11
N ALA A 232 -1.59 -11.71 -16.22
CA ALA A 232 -0.79 -10.53 -15.86
C ALA A 232 -1.22 -9.29 -16.66
N ASN A 233 -1.36 -9.43 -17.99
CA ASN A 233 -1.82 -8.37 -18.88
C ASN A 233 -3.25 -7.90 -18.54
N HIS A 234 -4.15 -8.83 -18.22
CA HIS A 234 -5.51 -8.47 -17.81
C HIS A 234 -5.51 -7.63 -16.54
N LEU A 235 -4.67 -7.97 -15.55
CA LEU A 235 -4.56 -7.22 -14.31
C LEU A 235 -3.95 -5.83 -14.52
N GLU A 236 -2.95 -5.68 -15.39
CA GLU A 236 -2.40 -4.37 -15.75
C GLU A 236 -3.48 -3.47 -16.38
N ARG A 237 -4.19 -3.99 -17.38
CA ARG A 237 -5.30 -3.26 -18.02
C ARG A 237 -6.37 -2.90 -17.01
N ALA A 238 -6.77 -3.86 -16.17
CA ALA A 238 -7.74 -3.67 -15.11
C ALA A 238 -7.34 -2.55 -14.13
N LEU A 239 -6.05 -2.40 -13.78
CA LEU A 239 -5.58 -1.27 -12.96
C LEU A 239 -5.77 0.06 -13.68
N LEU A 240 -5.47 0.12 -14.98
CA LEU A 240 -5.55 1.35 -15.80
C LEU A 240 -6.98 1.75 -16.12
N ASP A 241 -7.83 0.81 -16.51
CA ASP A 241 -9.21 1.07 -16.91
C ASP A 241 -10.03 1.70 -15.78
N ARG A 242 -9.75 1.33 -14.53
CA ARG A 242 -10.37 1.90 -13.33
C ARG A 242 -10.07 3.39 -13.11
N VAL A 243 -9.02 3.91 -13.74
CA VAL A 243 -8.51 5.29 -13.55
C VAL A 243 -8.31 6.04 -14.87
N ASN A 244 -8.76 5.47 -16.00
CA ASN A 244 -8.56 6.04 -17.33
C ASN A 244 -9.17 7.44 -17.51
N SER A 245 -10.26 7.74 -16.80
CA SER A 245 -10.97 9.02 -16.82
C SER A 245 -10.32 10.09 -15.94
N LEU A 246 -9.31 9.74 -15.15
CA LEU A 246 -8.63 10.68 -14.27
C LEU A 246 -7.58 11.48 -15.02
N VAL A 247 -7.78 12.79 -15.06
CA VAL A 247 -6.76 13.76 -15.47
C VAL A 247 -6.13 14.32 -14.21
N VAL A 248 -4.87 13.97 -13.95
CA VAL A 248 -4.10 14.53 -12.84
C VAL A 248 -3.21 15.63 -13.40
N ASP A 249 -3.31 16.84 -12.83
CA ASP A 249 -2.58 18.02 -13.31
C ASP A 249 -1.07 17.77 -13.40
N CYS A 250 -0.48 18.14 -14.54
CA CYS A 250 0.95 17.98 -14.83
C CYS A 250 1.86 18.80 -13.91
N TRP A 251 1.32 19.81 -13.23
CA TRP A 251 2.04 20.66 -12.26
C TRP A 251 2.11 20.06 -10.85
N SER A 252 1.50 18.89 -10.62
CA SER A 252 1.52 18.22 -9.32
C SER A 252 2.58 17.10 -9.31
N ALA A 253 3.14 16.80 -8.13
CA ALA A 253 3.99 15.62 -7.94
C ALA A 253 3.20 14.29 -8.03
N TYR A 254 1.89 14.36 -8.29
CA TYR A 254 1.01 13.20 -8.40
C TYR A 254 0.85 12.78 -9.86
N LYS A 255 0.68 11.47 -10.08
CA LYS A 255 0.48 10.91 -11.42
C LYS A 255 -0.37 9.65 -11.35
N VAL A 256 -0.94 9.28 -12.49
CA VAL A 256 -1.49 7.94 -12.69
C VAL A 256 -0.33 6.99 -12.97
N ASN A 257 0.09 6.25 -11.94
CA ASN A 257 1.16 5.26 -12.02
C ASN A 257 0.69 3.98 -12.70
N LYS A 258 1.57 3.39 -13.52
CA LYS A 258 1.33 2.14 -14.24
C LYS A 258 2.32 1.08 -13.75
N PRO A 259 2.01 0.32 -12.69
CA PRO A 259 2.90 -0.73 -12.23
C PRO A 259 2.92 -1.89 -13.22
N HIS A 260 4.06 -2.55 -13.36
CA HIS A 260 4.13 -3.82 -14.09
C HIS A 260 3.61 -4.96 -13.21
N VAL A 261 2.80 -5.85 -13.77
CA VAL A 261 2.26 -7.00 -13.07
C VAL A 261 3.05 -8.25 -13.44
N PHE A 262 3.40 -9.01 -12.40
CA PHE A 262 4.09 -10.28 -12.54
C PHE A 262 3.36 -11.41 -11.84
N LEU A 263 3.51 -12.63 -12.34
CA LEU A 263 3.04 -13.82 -11.66
C LEU A 263 4.20 -14.60 -11.04
N ALA A 264 4.06 -14.97 -9.78
CA ALA A 264 4.99 -15.85 -9.07
C ALA A 264 4.45 -17.27 -8.99
N SER A 265 5.32 -18.25 -8.78
CA SER A 265 4.95 -19.65 -8.57
C SER A 265 3.86 -19.81 -7.50
N VAL A 266 3.09 -20.90 -7.61
CA VAL A 266 2.02 -21.22 -6.67
C VAL A 266 2.58 -21.17 -5.23
N PRO A 267 1.97 -20.37 -4.34
CA PRO A 267 2.51 -20.20 -3.00
C PRO A 267 2.34 -21.49 -2.17
N PRO A 268 3.13 -21.68 -1.09
CA PRO A 268 2.91 -22.76 -0.13
C PRO A 268 1.47 -22.87 0.38
N LYS A 269 1.01 -24.08 0.72
CA LYS A 269 -0.38 -24.37 1.12
C LYS A 269 -0.88 -23.53 2.31
N GLU A 270 -0.01 -23.20 3.26
CA GLU A 270 -0.37 -22.31 4.39
C GLU A 270 -0.78 -20.89 3.95
N PHE A 271 -0.42 -20.50 2.73
CA PHE A 271 -0.80 -19.24 2.10
C PHE A 271 -1.89 -19.40 1.04
N GLN A 272 -2.51 -20.59 0.94
CA GLN A 272 -3.65 -20.88 0.07
C GLN A 272 -4.90 -20.96 0.97
N GLN A 273 -5.77 -19.98 0.85
CA GLN A 273 -6.82 -19.77 1.84
C GLN A 273 -7.92 -20.83 1.77
N SER A 274 -8.41 -21.22 2.94
CA SER A 274 -9.78 -21.69 3.16
C SER A 274 -10.47 -20.89 4.28
N GLU A 275 -11.80 -20.96 4.32
CA GLU A 275 -12.68 -20.03 5.01
C GLU A 275 -12.75 -20.20 6.55
N ARG A 276 -11.75 -19.77 7.35
CA ARG A 276 -11.92 -19.44 8.79
C ARG A 276 -10.74 -18.63 9.38
N ASP A 277 -10.95 -18.11 10.60
CA ASP A 277 -9.98 -17.48 11.54
C ASP A 277 -9.85 -15.93 11.67
N LYS A 278 -9.48 -15.50 12.89
CA LYS A 278 -9.57 -14.14 13.51
C LYS A 278 -8.18 -13.54 13.91
N HIS A 279 -8.15 -12.24 14.27
CA HIS A 279 -6.99 -11.32 14.19
C HIS A 279 -6.42 -10.73 15.51
N ASN A 280 -5.23 -10.12 15.40
CA ASN A 280 -4.74 -8.94 16.17
C ASN A 280 -3.65 -8.16 15.41
N LEU A 281 -3.82 -6.86 15.05
CA LEU A 281 -2.79 -6.00 14.40
C LEU A 281 -3.03 -4.47 14.59
N THR A 282 -2.06 -3.64 14.17
CA THR A 282 -1.82 -2.20 14.52
C THR A 282 -2.78 -1.15 13.93
N CYS A 283 -3.42 -0.36 14.80
CA CYS A 283 -4.50 0.60 14.56
C CYS A 283 -4.10 2.04 14.13
N GLY A 284 -5.08 2.88 13.77
CA GLY A 284 -4.90 4.26 13.27
C GLY A 284 -4.22 5.21 14.28
N ARG A 285 -4.55 5.08 15.57
CA ARG A 285 -3.94 5.81 16.69
C ARG A 285 -2.42 5.64 16.72
N ARG A 286 -1.93 4.43 16.44
CA ARG A 286 -0.49 4.17 16.43
C ARG A 286 0.25 4.88 15.29
N LEU A 287 -0.40 5.06 14.14
CA LEU A 287 0.19 5.82 13.03
C LEU A 287 0.24 7.33 13.35
N MET A 288 -0.80 7.87 14.01
CA MET A 288 -0.80 9.26 14.45
C MET A 288 0.31 9.54 15.47
N GLN A 289 0.48 8.66 16.47
CA GLN A 289 1.55 8.78 17.47
C GLN A 289 2.94 8.88 16.82
N VAL A 290 3.23 8.01 15.85
CA VAL A 290 4.52 8.01 15.15
C VAL A 290 4.70 9.26 14.29
N PHE A 291 3.64 9.76 13.63
CA PHE A 291 3.71 11.00 12.87
C PHE A 291 4.05 12.19 13.77
N MET A 292 3.41 12.29 14.93
CA MET A 292 3.61 13.41 15.87
C MET A 292 4.97 13.36 16.56
N SER A 293 5.55 12.17 16.75
CA SER A 293 6.92 12.05 17.28
C SER A 293 8.00 12.56 16.33
N LEU A 294 7.69 12.83 15.05
CA LEU A 294 8.65 13.45 14.12
C LEU A 294 8.89 14.95 14.38
N GLN A 295 8.21 15.56 15.37
CA GLN A 295 8.40 16.96 15.81
C GLN A 295 8.39 17.99 14.65
N LEU A 296 7.57 17.73 13.64
CA LEU A 296 7.41 18.64 12.51
C LEU A 296 6.73 19.94 12.97
N GLU A 297 7.18 21.09 12.47
CA GLU A 297 6.51 22.36 12.73
C GLU A 297 5.05 22.32 12.26
N LEU A 298 4.13 22.51 13.19
CA LEU A 298 2.72 22.66 12.91
C LEU A 298 2.46 24.11 12.42
N PRO A 299 1.45 24.33 11.54
CA PRO A 299 1.03 25.68 11.17
C PRO A 299 0.67 26.52 12.40
N SER A 300 0.90 27.83 12.30
CA SER A 300 0.54 28.81 13.33
C SER A 300 -0.92 28.64 13.78
N GLY A 301 -1.14 28.42 15.08
CA GLY A 301 -2.47 28.27 15.69
C GLY A 301 -2.84 26.85 16.15
N TYR A 302 -1.98 25.85 15.92
CA TYR A 302 -2.20 24.48 16.42
C TYR A 302 -1.08 24.04 17.34
N THR A 303 -1.46 23.50 18.51
CA THR A 303 -0.54 22.75 19.39
C THR A 303 -0.64 21.26 19.07
N ALA A 304 0.42 20.49 19.36
CA ALA A 304 0.42 19.03 19.24
C ALA A 304 -0.72 18.37 20.07
N GLU A 305 -1.18 19.04 21.13
CA GLU A 305 -2.20 18.52 22.04
C GLU A 305 -3.65 18.71 21.54
N GLY A 306 -3.90 19.68 20.65
CA GLY A 306 -5.25 20.06 20.23
C GLY A 306 -5.67 19.57 18.83
N ILE A 307 -4.73 19.09 18.01
CA ILE A 307 -5.01 18.76 16.62
C ILE A 307 -5.55 17.32 16.45
N SER A 308 -6.72 17.18 15.83
CA SER A 308 -7.31 15.87 15.54
C SER A 308 -6.58 15.15 14.39
N TYR A 309 -6.70 13.82 14.37
CA TYR A 309 -6.19 13.00 13.26
C TYR A 309 -6.75 13.45 11.91
N ARG A 310 -8.01 13.87 11.87
CA ARG A 310 -8.67 14.43 10.68
C ARG A 310 -8.01 15.72 10.21
N GLN A 311 -7.79 16.68 11.12
CA GLN A 311 -7.15 17.96 10.78
C GLN A 311 -5.74 17.74 10.24
N LEU A 312 -4.95 16.84 10.84
CA LEU A 312 -3.61 16.48 10.31
C LEU A 312 -3.66 15.91 8.89
N LYS A 313 -4.70 15.15 8.55
CA LYS A 313 -4.91 14.66 7.18
C LYS A 313 -5.32 15.76 6.23
N ASP A 314 -6.15 16.69 6.68
CA ASP A 314 -6.68 17.77 5.85
C ASP A 314 -5.61 18.83 5.51
N MET A 315 -4.56 18.95 6.34
CA MET A 315 -3.35 19.75 6.03
C MET A 315 -2.63 19.31 4.74
N ALA A 316 -2.79 18.04 4.33
CA ALA A 316 -2.21 17.52 3.10
C ALA A 316 -3.02 17.93 1.87
N TYR A 317 -3.12 19.23 1.60
CA TYR A 317 -4.03 19.80 0.60
C TYR A 317 -3.89 19.16 -0.79
N LYS A 318 -2.65 19.01 -1.31
CA LYS A 318 -2.40 18.36 -2.61
C LYS A 318 -2.92 16.92 -2.63
N PHE A 319 -2.65 16.16 -1.56
CA PHE A 319 -3.14 14.78 -1.44
C PHE A 319 -4.67 14.72 -1.41
N GLN A 320 -5.31 15.60 -0.63
CA GLN A 320 -6.77 15.62 -0.51
C GLN A 320 -7.46 16.03 -1.82
N SER A 321 -6.89 16.99 -2.57
CA SER A 321 -7.38 17.37 -3.89
C SER A 321 -7.34 16.19 -4.87
N VAL A 322 -6.21 15.49 -4.95
CA VAL A 322 -6.10 14.29 -5.83
C VAL A 322 -7.03 13.18 -5.35
N LEU A 323 -7.12 12.93 -4.04
CA LEU A 323 -8.05 11.94 -3.50
C LEU A 323 -9.51 12.30 -3.79
N LYS A 324 -9.87 13.59 -3.79
CA LYS A 324 -11.21 14.06 -4.16
C LYS A 324 -11.49 13.76 -5.64
N MET A 325 -10.55 14.05 -6.54
CA MET A 325 -10.66 13.68 -7.96
C MET A 325 -10.88 12.18 -8.15
N VAL A 326 -10.09 11.34 -7.46
CA VAL A 326 -10.27 9.87 -7.51
C VAL A 326 -11.67 9.47 -7.05
N LYS A 327 -12.15 10.02 -5.92
CA LYS A 327 -13.49 9.70 -5.38
C LYS A 327 -14.64 10.16 -6.26
N SER A 328 -14.41 11.19 -7.07
CA SER A 328 -15.40 11.75 -7.98
C SER A 328 -15.42 11.08 -9.35
N SER A 329 -14.51 10.13 -9.62
CA SER A 329 -14.54 9.38 -10.88
C SER A 329 -15.73 8.42 -10.93
N THR A 330 -16.16 8.07 -12.15
CA THR A 330 -17.28 7.15 -12.40
C THR A 330 -17.07 5.81 -11.69
N PHE A 331 -15.86 5.25 -11.77
CA PHE A 331 -15.51 3.97 -11.15
C PHE A 331 -15.67 3.99 -9.61
N TYR A 332 -15.24 5.07 -8.95
CA TYR A 332 -15.31 5.21 -7.49
C TYR A 332 -16.59 5.90 -7.00
N ALA A 333 -17.53 6.25 -7.87
CA ALA A 333 -18.77 6.94 -7.48
C ALA A 333 -19.61 6.13 -6.46
N SER A 334 -19.50 4.79 -6.49
CA SER A 334 -20.14 3.88 -5.52
C SER A 334 -19.38 3.78 -4.18
N TRP A 335 -18.17 4.36 -4.07
CA TRP A 335 -17.37 4.32 -2.87
C TRP A 335 -17.87 5.33 -1.84
N HIS A 336 -18.57 4.82 -0.84
CA HIS A 336 -19.02 5.60 0.31
C HIS A 336 -17.88 5.70 1.33
N PRO A 337 -17.31 6.90 1.59
CA PRO A 337 -16.30 7.07 2.62
C PRO A 337 -16.88 6.79 4.01
N LYS A 338 -16.01 6.37 4.93
CA LYS A 338 -16.37 6.24 6.34
C LYS A 338 -16.73 7.62 6.91
N ALA A 339 -17.63 7.62 7.89
CA ALA A 339 -18.08 8.84 8.56
C ALA A 339 -16.88 9.61 9.16
N SER A 340 -16.92 10.94 9.07
CA SER A 340 -15.82 11.82 9.46
C SER A 340 -15.46 11.71 10.95
N ASN A 341 -16.45 11.44 11.80
CA ASN A 341 -16.25 11.24 13.24
C ASN A 341 -15.26 10.11 13.58
N LEU A 342 -15.09 9.12 12.70
CA LEU A 342 -14.11 8.03 12.89
C LEU A 342 -12.64 8.49 12.78
N GLU A 343 -12.41 9.73 12.35
CA GLU A 343 -11.09 10.34 12.24
C GLU A 343 -10.93 11.56 13.16
N ASN A 344 -11.93 11.93 13.97
CA ASN A 344 -11.91 13.16 14.79
C ASN A 344 -11.24 13.00 16.17
N PHE A 345 -10.55 11.89 16.42
CA PHE A 345 -9.84 11.67 17.68
C PHE A 345 -8.53 12.48 17.76
N THR A 346 -8.13 12.83 18.98
CA THR A 346 -6.84 13.44 19.31
C THR A 346 -5.95 12.42 20.04
N LEU A 347 -4.66 12.75 20.21
CA LEU A 347 -3.79 12.03 21.14
C LEU A 347 -3.87 12.74 22.49
N SER A 348 -4.39 12.04 23.50
CA SER A 348 -4.09 12.34 24.89
C SER A 348 -2.68 11.82 25.15
N ILE A 349 -1.74 12.70 25.50
CA ILE A 349 -0.38 12.32 25.94
C ILE A 349 -0.48 11.59 27.28
#